data_AF-A0A7V3QK68-F1
#
_entry.id   AF-A0A7V3QK68-F1
#
_cell.length_a   1.000
_cell.length_b   1.000
_cell.length_c   1.000
_cell.angle_alpha   90.00
_cell.angle_beta   90.00
_cell.angle_gamma   90.00
#
_symmetry.space_group_name_H-M   'P 1'
#
loop_
_entity.id
_entity.type
_entity.pdbx_description
1 polymer ?
#
loop_
_entity_poly.entity_id
_entity_poly.type
_entity_poly.pdbx_seq_one_letter_code
_entity_poly.pdbx_strand_id
1 'polypeptide(L)'
;MLWLGMDFDLFRKHEIGGHSHFITNRFRLLSEYLGDMLRSMIEMNRVLKKDKLCVIVVGNSSLEYELIESHKFFAEMGKKIGFKPIKTIFRNIDKTRKYTSTNIGKIDDEYILVMQKIDNTNISADDDKFVSESEDIKVKG
;
A
#
# COMPACT_ATOMS: atom_id res chain seq x y z
N MET A 1 13.67 -31.61 0.00
CA MET A 1 14.47 -30.67 -0.82
C MET A 1 15.93 -30.54 -0.38
N LEU A 2 16.31 -30.75 0.89
CA LEU A 2 17.74 -30.84 1.29
C LEU A 2 18.48 -32.09 0.76
N TRP A 3 17.72 -33.14 0.45
CA TRP A 3 18.26 -34.46 0.05
C TRP A 3 18.71 -34.54 -1.41
N LEU A 4 18.42 -33.52 -2.24
CA LEU A 4 18.79 -33.49 -3.67
C LEU A 4 20.10 -32.73 -3.96
N GLY A 5 20.85 -32.30 -2.92
CA GLY A 5 22.08 -31.54 -3.11
C GLY A 5 21.88 -30.16 -3.75
N MET A 6 20.66 -29.62 -3.64
CA MET A 6 20.28 -28.35 -4.25
C MET A 6 20.88 -27.19 -3.45
N ASP A 7 21.62 -26.31 -4.13
CA ASP A 7 22.29 -25.16 -3.53
C ASP A 7 21.26 -24.09 -3.11
N PHE A 8 21.01 -24.02 -1.80
CA PHE A 8 20.05 -23.07 -1.21
C PHE A 8 20.48 -21.62 -1.37
N ASP A 9 21.79 -21.33 -1.42
CA ASP A 9 22.28 -19.96 -1.58
C ASP A 9 22.02 -19.46 -3.00
N LEU A 10 22.19 -20.33 -3.99
CA LEU A 10 21.84 -20.03 -5.38
C LEU A 10 20.33 -19.83 -5.55
N PHE A 11 19.51 -20.71 -4.97
CA PHE A 11 18.05 -20.62 -5.07
C PHE A 11 17.53 -19.34 -4.41
N ARG A 12 17.99 -19.02 -3.19
CA ARG A 12 17.62 -17.79 -2.47
C ARG A 12 17.97 -16.52 -3.25
N LYS A 13 19.08 -16.53 -4.01
CA LYS A 13 19.53 -15.39 -4.81
C LYS A 13 18.70 -15.18 -6.09
N HIS A 14 18.09 -16.25 -6.59
CA HIS A 14 17.23 -16.25 -7.79
C HIS A 14 15.74 -16.39 -7.46
N GLU A 15 15.38 -16.43 -6.18
CA GLU A 15 14.01 -16.50 -5.71
C GLU A 15 13.30 -15.18 -6.01
N ILE A 16 12.08 -15.26 -6.55
CA ILE A 16 11.21 -14.11 -6.74
C ILE A 16 10.84 -13.59 -5.34
N GLY A 17 11.56 -12.58 -4.87
CA GLY A 17 11.49 -12.04 -3.50
C GLY A 17 12.83 -12.01 -2.74
N GLY A 18 13.88 -12.68 -3.24
CA GLY A 18 15.22 -12.73 -2.64
C GLY A 18 16.10 -11.51 -2.95
N HIS A 19 15.69 -10.65 -3.87
CA HIS A 19 16.34 -9.37 -4.14
C HIS A 19 15.97 -8.35 -3.05
N SER A 20 16.63 -8.41 -1.89
CA SER A 20 16.66 -7.32 -0.90
C SER A 20 17.48 -6.12 -1.40
N HIS A 21 17.34 -5.75 -2.68
CA HIS A 21 18.22 -4.83 -3.38
C HIS A 21 17.88 -3.34 -3.18
N PHE A 22 17.01 -2.99 -2.23
CA PHE A 22 16.52 -1.61 -2.09
C PHE A 22 16.61 -1.04 -0.67
N ILE A 23 17.68 -1.32 0.08
CA ILE A 23 17.89 -0.65 1.38
C ILE A 23 18.44 0.79 1.20
N THR A 24 18.97 1.16 0.03
CA THR A 24 19.71 2.43 -0.13
C THR A 24 18.84 3.69 -0.29
N ASN A 25 17.59 3.58 -0.76
CA ASN A 25 16.71 4.75 -0.91
C ASN A 25 15.27 4.46 -0.48
N ARG A 26 15.04 4.50 0.84
CA ARG A 26 13.76 4.17 1.49
C ARG A 26 12.60 5.08 1.07
N PHE A 27 12.88 6.35 0.86
CA PHE A 27 11.88 7.31 0.37
C PHE A 27 11.40 6.95 -1.02
N ARG A 28 12.32 6.51 -1.90
CA ARG A 28 11.98 6.07 -3.24
C ARG A 28 11.06 4.85 -3.21
N LEU A 29 11.33 3.86 -2.37
CA LEU A 29 10.45 2.70 -2.20
C LEU A 29 9.05 3.09 -1.71
N LEU A 30 8.97 4.02 -0.76
CA LEU A 30 7.69 4.51 -0.26
C LEU A 30 6.93 5.28 -1.34
N SER A 31 7.61 6.15 -2.09
CA SER A 31 7.02 6.90 -3.20
C SER A 31 6.50 5.95 -4.28
N GLU A 32 7.32 4.99 -4.73
CA GLU A 32 6.92 3.98 -5.72
C GLU A 32 5.67 3.20 -5.24
N TYR A 33 5.65 2.77 -3.97
CA TYR A 33 4.48 2.12 -3.38
C TYR A 33 3.23 3.02 -3.37
N LEU A 34 3.37 4.28 -2.94
CA LEU A 34 2.25 5.23 -2.90
C LEU A 34 1.75 5.56 -4.31
N GLY A 35 2.64 5.68 -5.28
CA GLY A 35 2.31 5.88 -6.68
C GLY A 35 1.52 4.73 -7.27
N ASP A 36 1.98 3.49 -7.07
CA ASP A 36 1.28 2.29 -7.54
C ASP A 36 -0.11 2.13 -6.90
N MET A 37 -0.22 2.46 -5.60
CA MET A 37 -1.50 2.47 -4.90
C MET A 37 -2.43 3.56 -5.43
N LEU A 38 -1.91 4.76 -5.74
CA LEU A 38 -2.69 5.84 -6.36
C LEU A 38 -3.24 5.42 -7.73
N ARG A 39 -2.41 4.82 -8.59
CA ARG A 39 -2.82 4.28 -9.89
C ARG A 39 -3.95 3.27 -9.74
N SER A 40 -3.82 2.36 -8.78
CA SER A 40 -4.85 1.39 -8.45
C SER A 40 -6.15 2.06 -7.99
N MET A 41 -6.07 3.13 -7.19
CA MET A 41 -7.24 3.89 -6.74
C MET A 41 -7.91 4.66 -7.86
N ILE A 42 -7.17 5.18 -8.84
CA ILE A 42 -7.71 5.81 -10.05
C ILE A 42 -8.53 4.79 -10.85
N GLU A 43 -8.01 3.58 -11.06
CA GLU A 43 -8.73 2.51 -11.74
C GLU A 43 -9.97 2.06 -10.96
N MET A 44 -9.87 1.97 -9.63
CA MET A 44 -11.02 1.72 -8.76
C MET A 44 -12.09 2.80 -8.92
N ASN A 45 -11.70 4.08 -9.01
CA ASN A 45 -12.67 5.14 -9.30
C ASN A 45 -13.30 4.91 -10.67
N ARG A 46 -12.52 4.65 -11.72
CA ARG A 46 -13.02 4.46 -13.09
C ARG A 46 -14.10 3.36 -13.20
N VAL A 47 -13.89 2.22 -12.55
CA VAL A 47 -14.82 1.07 -12.63
C VAL A 47 -16.02 1.16 -11.69
N LEU A 48 -15.89 1.88 -10.57
CA LEU A 48 -16.95 1.96 -9.56
C LEU A 48 -18.08 2.89 -10.02
N LYS A 49 -19.34 2.49 -9.78
CA LYS A 49 -20.50 3.35 -10.07
C LYS A 49 -20.52 4.57 -9.12
N LYS A 50 -21.07 5.69 -9.59
CA LYS A 50 -21.27 6.90 -8.77
C LYS A 50 -22.07 6.57 -7.49
N ASP A 51 -21.73 7.25 -6.40
CA ASP A 51 -22.30 7.12 -5.06
C ASP A 51 -22.12 5.76 -4.37
N LYS A 52 -21.32 4.86 -4.96
CA LYS A 52 -20.97 3.57 -4.34
C LYS A 52 -19.72 3.67 -3.47
N LEU A 53 -19.58 2.68 -2.60
CA LEU A 53 -18.51 2.60 -1.61
C LEU A 53 -17.28 1.89 -2.18
N CYS A 54 -16.12 2.46 -1.91
CA CYS A 54 -14.81 1.85 -2.07
C CYS A 54 -14.25 1.57 -0.66
N VAL A 55 -13.90 0.32 -0.39
CA VAL A 55 -13.39 -0.11 0.92
C VAL A 55 -12.01 -0.72 0.71
N ILE A 56 -11.00 -0.12 1.35
CA ILE A 56 -9.60 -0.58 1.26
C ILE A 56 -9.16 -0.97 2.67
N VAL A 57 -8.68 -2.20 2.83
CA VAL A 57 -8.09 -2.68 4.09
C VAL A 57 -6.58 -2.52 3.99
N VAL A 58 -6.01 -1.80 4.94
CA VAL A 58 -4.59 -1.44 4.97
C VAL A 58 -3.99 -1.95 6.28
N GLY A 59 -3.11 -2.94 6.19
CA GLY A 59 -2.30 -3.34 7.34
C GLY A 59 -1.27 -2.26 7.64
N ASN A 60 -1.15 -1.86 8.91
CA ASN A 60 0.00 -1.04 9.30
C ASN A 60 1.25 -1.90 9.15
N SER A 61 2.08 -1.58 8.16
CA SER A 61 3.41 -2.14 8.04
C SER A 61 4.38 -1.14 8.66
N SER A 62 5.02 -1.53 9.75
CA SER A 62 6.14 -0.77 10.30
C SER A 62 7.32 -0.94 9.34
N LEU A 63 7.60 0.08 8.53
CA LEU A 63 8.87 0.16 7.82
C LEU A 63 9.90 0.62 8.86
N GLU A 64 10.52 -0.36 9.53
CA GLU A 64 11.59 -0.17 10.52
C GLU A 64 11.51 1.13 11.35
N TYR A 65 10.56 1.16 12.30
CA TYR A 65 10.43 2.14 13.39
C TYR A 65 9.78 3.50 13.09
N GLU A 66 9.41 3.81 11.84
CA GLU A 66 8.51 4.94 11.55
C GLU A 66 7.09 4.45 11.24
N LEU A 67 6.12 4.96 12.01
CA LEU A 67 4.71 4.65 11.81
C LEU A 67 4.19 5.45 10.61
N ILE A 68 4.22 4.83 9.43
CA ILE A 68 3.64 5.42 8.24
C ILE A 68 2.11 5.34 8.37
N GLU A 69 1.45 6.48 8.54
CA GLU A 69 -0.01 6.56 8.59
C GLU A 69 -0.63 6.42 7.19
N SER A 70 -0.40 5.28 6.52
CA SER A 70 -0.84 5.00 5.14
C SER A 70 -2.33 5.30 4.90
N HIS A 71 -3.17 5.06 5.90
CA HIS A 71 -4.60 5.36 5.85
C HIS A 71 -4.89 6.85 5.64
N LYS A 72 -4.07 7.77 6.18
CA LYS A 72 -4.22 9.22 5.95
C LYS A 72 -3.85 9.59 4.53
N PHE A 73 -2.75 9.02 4.02
CA PHE A 73 -2.32 9.26 2.64
C PHE A 73 -3.38 8.81 1.63
N PHE A 74 -3.94 7.62 1.79
CA PHE A 74 -5.01 7.15 0.92
C PHE A 74 -6.29 7.98 1.05
N ALA A 75 -6.62 8.47 2.25
CA ALA A 75 -7.76 9.37 2.41
C ALA A 75 -7.55 10.69 1.65
N GLU A 76 -6.36 11.29 1.69
CA GLU A 76 -6.03 12.52 0.97
C GLU A 76 -5.94 12.30 -0.55
N MET A 77 -5.28 11.24 -0.99
CA MET A 77 -5.23 10.84 -2.40
C MET A 77 -6.63 10.60 -2.95
N GLY A 78 -7.48 9.90 -2.19
CA GLY A 78 -8.87 9.65 -2.53
C GLY A 78 -9.66 10.93 -2.82
N LYS A 79 -9.48 11.98 -2.01
CA LYS A 79 -10.13 13.28 -2.22
C LYS A 79 -9.79 13.90 -3.57
N LYS A 80 -8.53 13.79 -4.01
CA LYS A 80 -8.08 14.35 -5.30
C LYS A 80 -8.69 13.63 -6.50
N ILE A 81 -8.96 12.34 -6.38
CA ILE A 81 -9.46 11.49 -7.49
C ILE A 81 -10.98 11.29 -7.45
N GLY A 82 -11.72 12.11 -6.70
CA GLY A 82 -13.19 12.09 -6.68
C GLY A 82 -13.82 11.13 -5.66
N PHE A 83 -13.05 10.63 -4.70
CA PHE A 83 -13.58 9.92 -3.52
C PHE A 83 -13.77 10.85 -2.33
N LYS A 84 -14.79 10.58 -1.52
CA LYS A 84 -15.01 11.19 -0.22
C LYS A 84 -14.78 10.15 0.88
N PRO A 85 -13.76 10.31 1.73
CA PRO A 85 -13.58 9.48 2.93
C PRO A 85 -14.79 9.64 3.85
N ILE A 86 -15.44 8.52 4.19
CA ILE A 86 -16.58 8.49 5.12
C ILE A 86 -16.09 8.14 6.52
N LYS A 87 -15.31 7.06 6.62
CA LYS A 87 -14.89 6.52 7.91
C LYS A 87 -13.61 5.71 7.76
N THR A 88 -12.77 5.80 8.77
CA THR A 88 -11.64 4.89 8.96
C THR A 88 -11.92 4.05 10.20
N ILE A 89 -11.92 2.74 10.06
CA ILE A 89 -12.16 1.80 11.16
C ILE A 89 -10.84 1.14 11.50
N PHE A 90 -10.40 1.31 12.74
CA PHE A 90 -9.25 0.59 13.28
C PHE A 90 -9.68 -0.79 13.75
N ARG A 91 -8.94 -1.83 13.37
CA ARG A 91 -9.17 -3.20 13.83
C ARG A 91 -7.84 -3.82 14.28
N ASN A 92 -7.86 -4.38 15.48
CA ASN A 92 -6.75 -5.15 16.00
C ASN A 92 -6.88 -6.60 15.51
N ILE A 93 -5.79 -7.17 14.97
CA ILE A 93 -5.80 -8.55 14.50
C ILE A 93 -5.42 -9.46 15.67
N ASP A 94 -6.38 -10.30 16.09
CA ASP A 94 -6.18 -11.25 17.18
C ASP A 94 -5.07 -12.26 16.84
N LYS A 95 -4.05 -12.31 17.70
CA LYS A 95 -2.77 -13.02 17.53
C LYS A 95 -2.91 -14.54 17.49
N THR A 96 -4.07 -15.06 17.87
CA THR A 96 -4.32 -16.50 18.07
C THR A 96 -4.56 -17.30 16.77
N ARG A 97 -4.70 -16.64 15.61
CA ARG A 97 -5.05 -17.30 14.33
C ARG A 97 -4.06 -17.10 13.18
N LYS A 98 -2.82 -16.62 13.43
CA LYS A 98 -1.81 -16.50 12.36
C LYS A 98 -0.97 -17.78 12.25
N TYR A 99 -1.11 -18.45 11.11
CA TYR A 99 -0.37 -19.67 10.71
C TYR A 99 1.05 -19.39 10.19
N THR A 100 1.59 -18.18 10.34
CA THR A 100 2.91 -17.80 9.80
C THR A 100 3.82 -17.19 10.88
N SER A 101 4.78 -18.02 11.30
CA SER A 101 6.11 -17.71 11.87
C SER A 101 6.33 -16.35 12.56
N THR A 102 6.63 -16.47 13.86
CA THR A 102 6.73 -15.49 14.94
C THR A 102 7.77 -14.35 14.84
N ASN A 103 8.53 -14.19 13.74
CA ASN A 103 9.71 -13.31 13.75
C ASN A 103 9.90 -12.36 12.55
N ILE A 104 9.00 -12.33 11.56
CA ILE A 104 9.14 -11.43 10.39
C ILE A 104 7.75 -10.86 10.07
N GLY A 105 7.52 -9.58 10.37
CA GLY A 105 6.31 -8.86 9.98
C GLY A 105 5.13 -8.95 10.96
N LYS A 106 5.28 -8.39 12.17
CA LYS A 106 4.17 -8.17 13.11
C LYS A 106 3.22 -7.08 12.58
N ILE A 107 2.32 -7.45 11.67
CA ILE A 107 1.17 -6.62 11.31
C ILE A 107 0.11 -6.82 12.39
N ASP A 108 0.23 -6.11 13.50
CA ASP A 108 -0.67 -6.27 14.66
C ASP A 108 -1.99 -5.51 14.49
N ASP A 109 -2.01 -4.51 13.60
CA ASP A 109 -3.13 -3.59 13.42
C ASP A 109 -3.47 -3.37 11.93
N GLU A 110 -4.76 -3.30 11.63
CA GLU A 110 -5.29 -2.97 10.30
C GLU A 110 -6.26 -1.78 10.35
N TYR A 111 -6.26 -0.98 9.30
CA TYR A 111 -7.15 0.14 9.09
C TYR A 111 -8.04 -0.16 7.88
N ILE A 112 -9.35 -0.10 8.08
CA ILE A 112 -10.34 -0.21 7.02
C ILE A 112 -10.75 1.20 6.62
N LEU A 113 -10.31 1.64 5.45
CA LEU A 113 -10.66 2.92 4.87
C LEU A 113 -11.94 2.77 4.02
N VAL A 114 -13.01 3.44 4.43
CA VAL A 114 -14.29 3.47 3.72
C VAL A 114 -14.46 4.82 3.06
N MET A 115 -14.57 4.81 1.73
CA MET A 115 -14.75 6.00 0.88
C MET A 115 -15.99 5.84 0.02
N GLN A 116 -16.59 6.94 -0.41
CA GLN A 116 -17.67 6.97 -1.40
C GLN A 116 -17.21 7.70 -2.65
N LYS A 117 -17.51 7.15 -3.82
CA LYS A 117 -17.27 7.84 -5.08
C LYS A 117 -18.29 8.97 -5.25
N ILE A 118 -17.83 10.21 -5.24
CA ILE A 118 -18.67 11.40 -5.47
C ILE A 118 -18.59 11.81 -6.93
N ASP A 119 -17.42 11.71 -7.54
CA ASP A 119 -17.22 12.10 -8.92
C ASP A 119 -16.34 11.11 -9.69
N ASN A 120 -16.47 11.14 -11.01
CA ASN A 120 -15.58 10.39 -11.90
C ASN A 120 -14.24 11.12 -11.99
N THR A 121 -13.15 10.37 -11.84
CA THR A 121 -11.82 10.89 -12.16
C THR A 121 -11.69 11.09 -13.68
N ASN A 122 -11.16 12.24 -14.09
CA ASN A 122 -10.72 12.50 -15.47
C ASN A 122 -9.22 12.23 -15.66
N ILE A 123 -8.55 11.76 -14.61
CA ILE A 123 -7.12 11.49 -14.58
C ILE A 123 -6.90 10.03 -14.95
N SER A 124 -5.96 9.78 -15.87
CA SER A 124 -5.54 8.42 -16.23
C SER A 124 -4.51 7.88 -15.22
N ALA A 125 -4.53 6.57 -14.98
CA ALA A 125 -3.52 5.90 -14.16
C ALA A 125 -2.10 5.94 -14.77
N ASP A 126 -2.00 6.24 -16.06
CA ASP A 126 -0.72 6.39 -16.79
C ASP A 126 -0.14 7.81 -16.73
N ASP A 127 -0.83 8.77 -16.09
CA ASP A 127 -0.36 10.15 -15.98
C ASP A 127 0.70 10.30 -14.87
N ASP A 128 1.96 10.05 -15.24
CA ASP A 128 3.11 10.13 -14.33
C ASP A 128 3.26 11.52 -13.67
N LYS A 129 2.79 12.61 -14.29
CA LYS A 129 2.91 13.97 -13.72
C LYS A 129 2.04 14.13 -12.49
N PHE A 130 0.79 13.68 -12.57
CA PHE A 130 -0.16 13.77 -11.45
C PHE A 130 0.25 12.87 -10.28
N VAL A 131 0.81 11.70 -10.60
CA VAL A 131 1.33 10.75 -9.61
C VAL A 131 2.51 11.37 -8.86
N SER A 132 3.50 11.94 -9.57
CA SER A 132 4.64 12.62 -8.93
C SER A 132 4.23 13.82 -8.07
N GLU A 133 3.27 14.65 -8.53
CA GLU A 133 2.80 15.82 -7.77
C GLU A 133 2.03 15.42 -6.49
N SER A 134 1.41 14.24 -6.49
CA SER A 134 0.70 13.72 -5.33
C SER A 134 1.63 13.01 -4.34
N GLU A 135 2.77 12.51 -4.81
CA GLU A 135 3.86 11.98 -3.98
C GLU A 135 4.66 13.10 -3.29
N ASP A 136 4.84 14.26 -3.95
CA ASP A 136 5.62 15.40 -3.45
C ASP A 136 5.01 16.14 -2.24
N ILE A 137 3.78 15.78 -1.82
CA ILE A 137 3.09 16.41 -0.67
C ILE A 137 3.89 16.26 0.65
N LYS A 138 4.96 15.46 0.69
CA LYS A 138 5.80 15.27 1.88
C LYS A 138 7.31 15.51 1.76
N VAL A 139 7.86 15.99 0.64
CA VAL A 139 9.31 16.31 0.62
C VAL A 139 9.64 17.69 1.23
N LYS A 140 8.63 18.49 1.62
CA LYS A 140 8.81 19.85 2.19
C LYS A 140 8.32 20.05 3.63
N GLY A 141 8.07 18.98 4.39
CA GLY A 141 7.65 19.05 5.80
C GLY A 141 8.78 18.75 6.75
#